data_AF-A0A838D4W1-F1
#
_entry.id   AF-A0A838D4W1-F1
#
_cell.length_a   1.000
_cell.length_b   1.000
_cell.length_c   1.000
_cell.angle_alpha   90.00
_cell.angle_beta   90.00
_cell.angle_gamma   90.00
#
_symmetry.space_group_name_H-M   'P 1'
#
loop_
_entity.id
_entity.type
_entity.pdbx_description
1 polymer ?
#
loop_
_entity_poly.entity_id
_entity_poly.type
_entity_poly.pdbx_seq_one_letter_code
_entity_poly.pdbx_strand_id
1 'polypeptide(L)' 'MSDLAFFRFTSLNMLTEEEITHKNEIVEITEQVLDAEGIECDSRISKISEDQLAQIIEKVRRIRKKKENPENEITN' A
#
# COMPACT_ATOMS: atom_id res chain seq x y z
N MET A 1 -8.59 -7.05 -7.01
CA MET A 1 -7.12 -7.04 -7.21
C MET A 1 -6.72 -6.22 -8.41
N SER A 2 -6.23 -4.99 -8.19
CA SER A 2 -5.62 -4.19 -9.25
C SER A 2 -4.10 -4.30 -9.15
N ASP A 3 -3.49 -5.22 -9.90
CA ASP A 3 -2.03 -5.31 -10.13
C ASP A 3 -1.41 -3.96 -10.54
N LEU A 4 -2.25 -3.04 -11.02
CA LEU A 4 -1.92 -1.69 -11.41
C LEU A 4 -1.34 -0.85 -10.26
N ALA A 5 -1.83 -1.00 -9.02
CA ALA A 5 -1.30 -0.25 -7.88
C ALA A 5 0.15 -0.66 -7.58
N PHE A 6 0.40 -1.97 -7.54
CA PHE A 6 1.74 -2.53 -7.36
C PHE A 6 2.68 -2.12 -8.50
N PHE A 7 2.21 -2.16 -9.74
CA PHE A 7 2.98 -1.71 -10.90
C PHE A 7 3.38 -0.23 -10.79
N ARG A 8 2.48 0.65 -10.33
CA ARG A 8 2.78 2.07 -10.13
C ARG A 8 3.80 2.30 -9.03
N PHE A 9 3.68 1.63 -7.89
CA PHE A 9 4.69 1.74 -6.83
C PHE A 9 6.07 1.28 -7.30
N THR A 10 6.12 0.18 -8.04
CA THR A 10 7.37 -0.38 -8.57
C THR A 10 7.98 0.57 -9.62
N SER A 11 7.16 1.10 -10.53
CA SER A 11 7.61 2.02 -11.59
C SER A 11 8.09 3.38 -11.04
N LEU A 12 7.56 3.80 -9.89
CA LEU A 12 7.99 5.00 -9.17
C LEU A 12 9.12 4.71 -8.16
N ASN A 13 9.66 3.49 -8.15
CA ASN A 13 10.71 3.06 -7.22
C ASN A 13 10.37 3.32 -5.73
N MET A 14 9.07 3.26 -5.40
CA MET A 14 8.54 3.52 -4.06
C MET A 14 8.63 2.30 -3.13
N LEU A 15 8.84 1.11 -3.70
CA LEU A 15 9.02 -0.15 -2.97
C LEU A 15 10.50 -0.50 -2.80
N THR A 16 10.85 -1.10 -1.66
CA THR A 16 12.15 -1.75 -1.45
C THR A 16 12.18 -3.14 -2.11
N GLU A 17 13.38 -3.71 -2.32
CA GLU A 17 13.53 -5.07 -2.88
C GLU A 17 12.82 -6.14 -2.04
N GLU A 18 12.78 -5.95 -0.73
CA GLU A 18 12.04 -6.82 0.18
C GLU A 18 10.52 -6.70 -0.06
N GLU A 19 10.00 -5.48 -0.19
CA GLU A 19 8.57 -5.23 -0.47
C GLU A 19 8.17 -5.79 -1.86
N ILE A 20 9.07 -5.70 -2.84
CA ILE A 20 8.87 -6.29 -4.18
C ILE A 20 8.81 -7.82 -4.10
N THR A 21 9.66 -8.44 -3.29
CA THR A 21 9.68 -9.90 -3.07
C THR A 21 8.39 -10.37 -2.39
N HIS A 22 7.83 -9.55 -1.49
CA HIS A 22 6.55 -9.79 -0.83
C HIS A 22 5.36 -9.19 -1.59
N LYS A 23 5.37 -9.28 -2.94
CA LYS A 23 4.32 -8.71 -3.81
C LYS A 23 2.90 -8.97 -3.30
N ASN A 24 2.57 -10.23 -3.00
CA ASN A 24 1.20 -10.61 -2.62
C ASN A 24 0.74 -9.87 -1.36
N GLU A 25 1.62 -9.75 -0.36
CA GLU A 25 1.32 -9.04 0.88
C GLU A 25 1.11 -7.54 0.62
N ILE A 26 1.96 -6.91 -0.18
CA ILE A 26 1.83 -5.50 -0.55
C ILE A 26 0.52 -5.26 -1.30
N VAL A 27 0.15 -6.14 -2.23
CA VAL A 27 -1.11 -6.05 -2.97
C VAL A 27 -2.30 -6.14 -2.01
N GLU A 28 -2.33 -7.12 -1.11
CA GLU A 28 -3.41 -7.28 -0.12
C GLU A 28 -3.55 -6.08 0.82
N ILE A 29 -2.44 -5.57 1.35
CA ILE A 29 -2.47 -4.41 2.25
C ILE A 29 -2.88 -3.15 1.48
N THR A 30 -2.39 -2.99 0.25
CA THR A 30 -2.78 -1.85 -0.60
C THR A 30 -4.28 -1.88 -0.87
N GLU A 31 -4.86 -3.05 -1.19
CA GLU A 31 -6.31 -3.20 -1.40
C GLU A 31 -7.09 -2.78 -0.15
N GLN A 32 -6.67 -3.21 1.04
CA GLN A 32 -7.28 -2.77 2.31
C GLN A 32 -7.21 -1.26 2.51
N VAL A 33 -6.08 -0.63 2.18
CA VAL A 33 -5.94 0.83 2.27
C VAL A 33 -6.85 1.52 1.27
N LEU A 34 -6.89 1.07 0.03
CA LEU A 34 -7.72 1.66 -1.01
C LEU A 34 -9.22 1.53 -0.70
N ASP A 35 -9.64 0.37 -0.22
CA ASP A 35 -11.01 0.12 0.21
C ASP A 35 -11.39 1.02 1.40
N ALA A 36 -10.51 1.15 2.39
CA ALA A 36 -10.72 2.03 3.54
C ALA A 36 -10.82 3.52 3.14
N GLU A 37 -10.09 3.93 2.11
CA GLU A 37 -10.15 5.28 1.54
C GLU A 37 -11.33 5.48 0.57
N GLY A 38 -12.11 4.42 0.28
CA GLY A 38 -13.22 4.47 -0.68
C GLY A 38 -12.77 4.66 -2.14
N ILE A 39 -11.57 4.19 -2.47
CA ILE A 39 -10.98 4.27 -3.81
C ILE A 39 -11.28 2.98 -4.57
N GLU A 40 -12.33 2.99 -5.40
CA GLU A 40 -12.69 1.83 -6.24
C GLU A 40 -11.61 1.49 -7.28
N CYS A 41 -11.29 0.19 -7.33
CA CYS A 41 -9.98 -0.37 -7.67
C CYS A 41 -9.42 -0.08 -9.08
N ASP A 42 -10.19 0.02 -10.17
CA ASP A 42 -9.56 -0.02 -11.51
C ASP A 42 -9.48 1.31 -12.27
N SER A 43 -10.39 2.28 -12.03
CA SER A 43 -10.36 3.56 -12.76
C SER A 43 -9.69 4.70 -11.99
N ARG A 44 -9.63 4.59 -10.66
CA ARG A 44 -9.12 5.67 -9.81
C ARG A 44 -7.61 5.59 -9.62
N ILE A 45 -7.03 4.40 -9.44
CA ILE A 45 -5.59 4.24 -9.17
C ILE A 45 -4.68 4.78 -10.28
N SER A 46 -5.12 4.68 -11.53
CA SER A 46 -4.40 5.27 -12.68
C SER A 46 -4.41 6.80 -12.65
N LYS A 47 -5.39 7.40 -11.97
CA LYS A 47 -5.60 8.84 -11.85
C LYS A 47 -5.11 9.41 -10.50
N ILE A 48 -4.65 8.57 -9.59
CA ILE A 48 -4.06 8.99 -8.30
C ILE A 48 -2.76 9.75 -8.58
N SER A 49 -2.58 10.90 -7.94
CA SER A 49 -1.33 11.68 -8.04
C SER A 49 -0.19 10.99 -7.28
N GLU A 50 1.05 11.33 -7.61
CA GLU A 50 2.23 10.77 -6.92
C GLU A 50 2.18 11.02 -5.40
N ASP A 51 1.71 12.19 -4.97
CA ASP A 51 1.55 12.52 -3.55
C ASP A 51 0.57 11.58 -2.84
N GLN A 52 -0.54 11.23 -3.49
CA GLN A 52 -1.50 10.28 -2.94
C GLN A 52 -0.94 8.85 -2.96
N LEU A 53 -0.17 8.45 -3.98
CA LEU A 53 0.56 7.18 -3.96
C LEU A 53 1.57 7.13 -2.80
N ALA A 54 2.27 8.22 -2.53
CA ALA A 54 3.18 8.33 -1.40
C ALA A 54 2.45 8.15 -0.05
N GLN A 55 1.25 8.72 0.10
CA GLN A 55 0.43 8.51 1.29
C GLN A 55 -0.06 7.06 1.42
N ILE A 56 -0.45 6.44 0.31
CA ILE A 56 -0.90 5.04 0.31
C ILE A 56 0.25 4.11 0.71
N ILE A 57 1.44 4.28 0.14
CA ILE A 57 2.57 3.41 0.48
C ILE A 57 3.05 3.61 1.93
N GLU A 58 2.96 4.82 2.47
CA GLU A 58 3.23 5.06 3.89
C GLU A 58 2.24 4.30 4.78
N LYS A 59 0.95 4.32 4.45
CA LYS A 59 -0.08 3.55 5.16
C LYS A 59 0.17 2.04 5.06
N VAL A 60 0.54 1.55 3.87
CA VAL A 60 0.90 0.13 3.65
C VAL A 60 2.04 -0.28 4.59
N ARG A 61 3.11 0.52 4.66
CA ARG A 61 4.24 0.29 5.56
C ARG A 61 3.85 0.32 7.03
N ARG A 62 2.98 1.25 7.44
CA ARG A 62 2.47 1.31 8.81
C ARG A 62 1.67 0.05 9.16
N ILE A 63 0.80 -0.42 8.27
CA ILE A 63 0.01 -1.63 8.48
C ILE A 63 0.91 -2.87 8.54
N ARG A 64 1.89 -2.99 7.64
CA ARG A 64 2.88 -4.08 7.68
C ARG A 64 3.62 -4.14 9.01
N LYS A 65 4.15 -3.00 9.48
CA LYS A 65 4.80 -2.90 10.80
C LYS A 65 3.85 -3.26 11.95
N LYS A 66 2.58 -2.89 11.87
CA LYS A 66 1.57 -3.28 12.87
C LYS A 66 1.28 -4.79 12.84
N LYS A 67 1.23 -5.40 11.67
CA LYS A 67 1.06 -6.86 11.53
C LYS A 67 2.24 -7.64 12.10
N GLU A 68 3.47 -7.13 11.94
CA GLU A 68 4.68 -7.75 12.50
C GLU A 68 4.78 -7.60 14.02
N ASN A 69 4.24 -6.52 14.61
CA ASN A 69 4.26 -6.32 16.05
C ASN A 69 2.91 -5.77 16.57
N PRO A 70 1.90 -6.65 16.74
CA PRO A 70 0.55 -6.25 17.13
C PRO A 70 0.46 -5.69 18.57
N GLU A 71 1.50 -5.85 19.40
CA GLU A 71 1.53 -5.36 20.78
C GLU A 71 1.80 -3.85 20.91
N ASN A 72 2.12 -3.14 19.82
CA ASN A 72 2.46 -1.72 19.87
C ASN A 72 1.25 -0.76 19.79
N GLU A 73 0.04 -1.25 20.10
CA GLU A 73 -1.21 -0.46 20.11
C GLU A 73 -1.71 -0.13 21.53
N ILE A 74 -0.80 -0.05 22.50
CA ILE A 74 -1.04 0.53 23.82
C ILE A 74 0.10 1.50 24.15
N THR A 75 -0.01 2.77 23.72
CA THR A 75 0.43 4.01 24.41
C THR A 75 0.59 5.18 23.43
N ASN A 76 -0.46 5.98 23.26
CA ASN A 76 -0.51 7.42 23.55
C ASN A 76 -1.81 8.05 23.04
#